data_AF-A0A812LQU7-F1
#
_entry.id   AF-A0A812LQU7-F1
#
_cell.length_a   1.000
_cell.length_b   1.000
_cell.length_c   1.000
_cell.angle_alpha   90.00
_cell.angle_beta   90.00
_cell.angle_gamma   90.00
#
_symmetry.space_group_name_H-M   'P 1'
#
loop_
_entity.id
_entity.type
_entity.pdbx_description
1 polymer ?
#
loop_
_entity_poly.entity_id
_entity_poly.type
_entity_poly.pdbx_seq_one_letter_code
_entity_poly.pdbx_strand_id
1 'polypeptide(L)'
;MHKQGMWKAMHTVRPLRPCQLRTCVKLVTSFQARSWVSSSPFQSTKDPRSELVRACQCGQAEPHAAAVTGIQNLSALPSDKVEEVGKKNMQLRSILNRTQWPSLTCFEANGRMYDLPLRTSCADPGTAKDATLRLLAGFFDGDGCVSCHSNFSLSGCTLSVSQSFDQAEVLMLLRNTFGGAITADRMVGVGLCKPVLRWRVCGQSCRRAARLLAPHSITKQKQLLLAAMWPESKAQREECKTHLRSLKDYDSAVAGTCSWEYLAGFFDAEGCIHQRRGAASLSLIITQKYPTVLECLREFLEHNRLADVSCRVRACARMHELAIHSLPACKQVLHHLLGAGLLGKARQAALAVTLTRQNAASIRAELADLTGNQQFAKRLDNAGYARARRIKAARQQVACFERRGQRQEAESKQYEIEVWRHEHKLLNGRRENEQLLEYIRYIQSLHDSNCRSSVAYIT
;
A
#
# COMPACT_ATOMS: atom_id res chain seq x y z
N MET A 1 -77.68 -12.76 -3.42
CA MET A 1 -77.70 -14.19 -3.05
C MET A 1 -76.63 -14.92 -3.85
N HIS A 2 -75.68 -15.58 -3.17
CA HIS A 2 -74.78 -16.67 -3.63
C HIS A 2 -73.89 -16.42 -4.88
N LYS A 3 -72.64 -16.87 -5.02
CA LYS A 3 -71.70 -17.67 -4.23
C LYS A 3 -70.29 -17.38 -4.79
N GLN A 4 -69.28 -17.55 -3.94
CA GLN A 4 -67.85 -17.45 -4.21
C GLN A 4 -67.38 -18.41 -5.31
N GLY A 5 -66.49 -17.93 -6.19
CA GLY A 5 -65.72 -18.73 -7.14
C GLY A 5 -64.22 -18.57 -6.89
N MET A 6 -63.61 -19.58 -6.27
CA MET A 6 -62.16 -19.73 -6.12
C MET A 6 -61.50 -20.02 -7.47
N TRP A 7 -60.47 -19.25 -7.84
CA TRP A 7 -59.47 -19.65 -8.83
C TRP A 7 -58.12 -19.84 -8.12
N LYS A 8 -57.66 -21.09 -8.06
CA LYS A 8 -56.28 -21.46 -7.67
C LYS A 8 -55.41 -21.42 -8.93
N ALA A 9 -54.47 -20.48 -9.00
CA ALA A 9 -53.35 -20.53 -9.94
C ALA A 9 -52.15 -21.20 -9.25
N MET A 10 -51.80 -22.40 -9.69
CA MET A 10 -50.55 -23.09 -9.34
C MET A 10 -49.40 -22.47 -10.15
N HIS A 11 -48.53 -21.69 -9.49
CA HIS A 11 -47.22 -21.35 -10.03
C HIS A 11 -46.22 -22.47 -9.74
N THR A 12 -45.78 -23.15 -10.80
CA THR A 12 -44.66 -24.08 -10.79
C THR A 12 -43.36 -23.27 -10.77
N VAL A 13 -42.71 -23.14 -9.62
CA VAL A 13 -41.37 -22.54 -9.50
C VAL A 13 -40.33 -23.59 -9.87
N ARG A 14 -39.61 -23.38 -10.98
CA ARG A 14 -38.39 -24.14 -11.31
C ARG A 14 -37.21 -23.58 -10.51
N PRO A 15 -36.37 -24.41 -9.85
CA PRO A 15 -35.17 -23.93 -9.18
C PRO A 15 -34.07 -23.63 -10.20
N LEU A 16 -33.53 -22.40 -10.13
CA LEU A 16 -32.32 -21.99 -10.85
C LEU A 16 -31.10 -22.68 -10.21
N ARG A 17 -30.29 -23.34 -11.05
CA ARG A 17 -29.04 -23.99 -10.63
C ARG A 17 -27.96 -22.94 -10.35
N PRO A 18 -27.14 -23.09 -9.30
CA PRO A 18 -26.02 -22.19 -9.03
C PRO A 18 -24.83 -22.53 -9.95
N CYS A 19 -24.49 -21.62 -10.85
CA CYS A 19 -23.23 -21.65 -11.60
C CYS A 19 -22.05 -21.33 -10.66
N GLN A 20 -21.18 -22.32 -10.45
CA GLN A 20 -19.90 -22.15 -9.79
C GLN A 20 -18.91 -21.41 -10.70
N LEU A 21 -18.65 -20.13 -10.42
CA LEU A 21 -17.48 -19.40 -10.92
C LEU A 21 -16.49 -19.19 -9.79
N ARG A 22 -15.63 -20.19 -9.55
CA ARG A 22 -14.43 -20.04 -8.70
C ARG A 22 -13.40 -19.22 -9.46
N THR A 23 -13.35 -17.92 -9.18
CA THR A 23 -12.23 -17.06 -9.58
C THR A 23 -11.31 -16.89 -8.38
N CYS A 24 -10.08 -17.39 -8.48
CA CYS A 24 -9.02 -17.19 -7.50
C CYS A 24 -8.70 -15.69 -7.35
N VAL A 25 -9.24 -15.05 -6.31
CA VAL A 25 -8.76 -13.76 -5.82
C VAL A 25 -7.62 -14.04 -4.86
N LYS A 26 -6.38 -13.84 -5.31
CA LYS A 26 -5.22 -13.80 -4.41
C LYS A 26 -5.32 -12.53 -3.56
N LEU A 27 -5.24 -12.71 -2.24
CA LEU A 27 -5.25 -11.64 -1.24
C LEU A 27 -4.25 -10.52 -1.60
N VAL A 28 -4.77 -9.31 -1.72
CA VAL A 28 -4.01 -8.07 -1.51
C VAL A 28 -4.13 -7.79 -0.02
N THR A 29 -3.08 -8.10 0.75
CA THR A 29 -2.96 -7.62 2.13
C THR A 29 -2.26 -6.26 2.07
N SER A 30 -3.04 -5.20 2.17
CA SER A 30 -2.56 -3.85 2.48
C SER A 30 -1.84 -3.87 3.83
N PHE A 31 -0.65 -3.26 3.87
CA PHE A 31 0.11 -3.03 5.09
C PHE A 31 -0.62 -1.97 5.92
N GLN A 32 -1.64 -2.38 6.69
CA GLN A 32 -2.17 -1.52 7.74
C GLN A 32 -1.08 -1.37 8.80
N ALA A 33 -0.67 -0.12 9.05
CA ALA A 33 0.01 0.23 10.28
C ALA A 33 -0.82 -0.34 11.45
N ARG A 34 -0.30 -1.37 12.13
CA ARG A 34 -0.94 -1.95 13.30
C ARG A 34 -1.01 -0.86 14.37
N SER A 35 -2.17 -0.22 14.52
CA SER A 35 -2.50 0.46 15.76
C SER A 35 -2.61 -0.62 16.83
N TRP A 36 -1.63 -0.69 17.72
CA TRP A 36 -1.75 -1.49 18.94
C TRP A 36 -2.92 -0.93 19.76
N VAL A 37 -4.04 -1.65 19.75
CA VAL A 37 -5.14 -1.46 20.69
C VAL A 37 -4.92 -2.51 21.78
N SER A 38 -4.28 -2.12 22.89
CA SER A 38 -4.26 -2.93 24.10
C SER A 38 -5.52 -2.65 24.90
N SER A 39 -6.45 -3.59 24.89
CA SER A 39 -7.62 -3.59 25.78
C SER A 39 -7.47 -4.77 26.73
N SER A 40 -6.93 -4.51 27.92
CA SER A 40 -7.13 -5.38 29.09
C SER A 40 -7.54 -4.51 30.28
N PRO A 41 -8.51 -4.97 31.09
CA PRO A 41 -8.98 -4.23 32.25
C PRO A 41 -7.97 -4.37 33.40
N PHE A 42 -7.52 -3.24 33.95
CA PHE A 42 -6.66 -3.24 35.13
C PHE A 42 -7.52 -3.01 36.38
N GLN A 43 -7.55 -3.99 37.27
CA GLN A 43 -7.95 -3.81 38.66
C GLN A 43 -6.75 -3.28 39.46
N SER A 44 -7.05 -2.30 40.31
CA SER A 44 -6.18 -1.62 41.27
C SER A 44 -5.42 -2.59 42.19
N THR A 45 -4.13 -2.34 42.43
CA THR A 45 -3.59 -1.96 43.76
C THR A 45 -2.05 -1.85 43.76
N LYS A 46 -1.57 -0.82 44.48
CA LYS A 46 -0.26 -0.63 45.11
C LYS A 46 0.99 -0.31 44.24
N ASP A 47 1.49 0.90 44.50
CA ASP A 47 2.86 1.38 44.28
C ASP A 47 3.85 0.53 45.12
N PRO A 48 5.03 0.18 44.58
CA PRO A 48 6.22 0.83 45.13
C PRO A 48 7.29 1.18 44.08
N ARG A 49 7.84 2.38 44.23
CA ARG A 49 9.18 2.77 43.80
C ARG A 49 10.24 1.85 44.41
N SER A 50 10.92 1.04 43.59
CA SER A 50 12.33 0.67 43.77
C SER A 50 12.93 0.06 42.49
N GLU A 51 14.12 0.55 42.16
CA GLU A 51 15.23 -0.08 41.43
C GLU A 51 14.94 -1.16 40.36
N LEU A 52 15.12 -0.78 39.09
CA LEU A 52 15.60 -1.71 38.06
C LEU A 52 16.24 -0.96 36.89
N VAL A 53 17.49 -0.52 37.10
CA VAL A 53 18.42 -0.23 35.99
C VAL A 53 18.84 -1.58 35.41
N ARG A 54 18.03 -2.15 34.52
CA ARG A 54 18.50 -3.18 33.60
C ARG A 54 19.27 -2.48 32.49
N ALA A 55 20.60 -2.53 32.61
CA ALA A 55 21.48 -2.33 31.48
C ALA A 55 21.03 -3.27 30.35
N CYS A 56 20.49 -2.69 29.28
CA CYS A 56 20.45 -3.36 27.99
C CYS A 56 21.90 -3.56 27.57
N GLN A 57 22.46 -4.73 27.88
CA GLN A 57 23.66 -5.20 27.22
C GLN A 57 23.34 -5.25 25.72
N CYS A 58 23.78 -4.23 24.99
CA CYS A 58 23.92 -4.30 23.55
C CYS A 58 24.87 -5.46 23.29
N GLY A 59 24.31 -6.62 22.94
CA GLY A 59 25.07 -7.79 22.53
C GLY A 59 26.07 -7.35 21.48
N GLN A 60 27.34 -7.70 21.70
CA GLN A 60 28.38 -7.48 20.72
C GLN A 60 27.93 -8.06 19.38
N ALA A 61 27.96 -7.23 18.34
CA ALA A 61 27.63 -7.67 16.99
C ALA A 61 28.60 -8.80 16.63
N GLU A 62 28.07 -10.02 16.53
CA GLU A 62 28.76 -11.16 15.91
C GLU A 62 29.41 -10.72 14.59
N PRO A 63 30.63 -11.17 14.30
CA PRO A 63 31.40 -10.69 13.16
C PRO A 63 30.61 -10.92 11.86
N HIS A 64 30.21 -9.82 11.22
CA HIS A 64 29.44 -9.75 9.97
C HIS A 64 29.97 -10.71 8.88
N ALA A 65 31.29 -10.97 8.87
CA ALA A 65 31.95 -11.86 7.92
C ALA A 65 31.46 -13.32 7.97
N ALA A 66 31.16 -13.88 9.15
CA ALA A 66 30.71 -15.27 9.26
C ALA A 66 29.29 -15.48 8.69
N ALA A 67 28.45 -14.45 8.78
CA ALA A 67 27.08 -14.48 8.24
C ALA A 67 27.05 -14.46 6.70
N VAL A 68 28.03 -13.83 6.05
CA VAL A 68 28.08 -13.71 4.58
C VAL A 68 28.37 -15.05 3.92
N THR A 69 29.30 -15.85 4.46
CA THR A 69 29.68 -17.15 3.89
C THR A 69 28.51 -18.14 3.91
N GLY A 70 27.65 -18.09 4.94
CA GLY A 70 26.47 -18.95 5.04
C GLY A 70 25.41 -18.68 3.97
N ILE A 71 25.31 -17.45 3.46
CA ILE A 71 24.28 -17.06 2.48
C ILE A 71 24.59 -17.63 1.09
N GLN A 72 25.86 -17.72 0.69
CA GLN A 72 26.24 -18.23 -0.64
C GLN A 72 25.85 -19.71 -0.83
N ASN A 73 25.91 -20.50 0.24
CA ASN A 73 25.49 -21.91 0.24
C ASN A 73 23.98 -22.10 -0.01
N LEU A 74 23.19 -21.02 0.07
CA LEU A 74 21.76 -21.03 -0.21
C LEU A 74 21.42 -20.69 -1.67
N SER A 75 22.44 -20.49 -2.52
CA SER A 75 22.22 -20.32 -3.96
C SER A 75 21.63 -21.58 -4.58
N ALA A 76 20.59 -21.41 -5.38
CA ALA A 76 20.01 -22.49 -6.15
C ALA A 76 20.99 -22.95 -7.25
N LEU A 77 21.26 -24.24 -7.32
CA LEU A 77 22.12 -24.84 -8.35
C LEU A 77 21.29 -25.39 -9.52
N PRO A 78 21.86 -25.53 -10.73
CA PRO A 78 21.18 -26.14 -11.87
C PRO A 78 20.73 -27.60 -11.63
N SER A 79 21.39 -28.31 -10.72
CA SER A 79 21.06 -29.67 -10.30
C SER A 79 19.96 -29.75 -9.24
N ASP A 80 19.64 -28.63 -8.57
CA ASP A 80 18.68 -28.65 -7.47
C ASP A 80 17.27 -29.00 -7.96
N LYS A 81 16.59 -29.83 -7.18
CA LYS A 81 15.17 -30.16 -7.36
C LYS A 81 14.28 -29.04 -6.84
N VAL A 82 13.01 -29.07 -7.23
CA VAL A 82 11.99 -28.07 -6.82
C VAL A 82 11.91 -27.93 -5.30
N GLU A 83 12.00 -29.03 -4.57
CA GLU A 83 11.91 -29.09 -3.11
C GLU A 83 13.12 -28.42 -2.44
N GLU A 84 14.32 -28.65 -2.99
CA GLU A 84 15.58 -28.07 -2.51
C GLU A 84 15.61 -26.56 -2.73
N VAL A 85 15.24 -26.10 -3.94
CA VAL A 85 15.09 -24.67 -4.23
C VAL A 85 14.06 -24.04 -3.31
N GLY A 86 12.93 -24.71 -3.06
CA GLY A 86 11.91 -24.24 -2.11
C GLY A 86 12.45 -24.09 -0.68
N LYS A 87 13.24 -25.07 -0.21
CA LYS A 87 13.89 -25.03 1.12
C LYS A 87 14.89 -23.86 1.21
N LYS A 88 15.75 -23.70 0.21
CA LYS A 88 16.70 -22.58 0.11
C LYS A 88 15.99 -21.22 0.13
N ASN A 89 14.89 -21.05 -0.62
CA ASN A 89 14.11 -19.81 -0.63
C ASN A 89 13.46 -19.52 0.74
N MET A 90 12.96 -20.53 1.45
CA MET A 90 12.45 -20.35 2.81
C MET A 90 13.54 -19.89 3.78
N GLN A 91 14.74 -20.46 3.69
CA GLN A 91 15.89 -20.06 4.50
C GLN A 91 16.30 -18.62 4.19
N LEU A 92 16.41 -18.25 2.91
CA LEU A 92 16.71 -16.86 2.50
C LEU A 92 15.65 -15.87 2.99
N ARG A 93 14.36 -16.21 2.91
CA ARG A 93 13.29 -15.37 3.46
C ARG A 93 13.38 -15.21 4.97
N SER A 94 13.79 -16.27 5.70
CA SER A 94 14.03 -16.20 7.14
C SER A 94 15.19 -15.25 7.47
N ILE A 95 16.29 -15.33 6.72
CA ILE A 95 17.43 -14.41 6.83
C ILE A 95 16.98 -12.98 6.55
N LEU A 96 16.33 -12.75 5.40
CA LEU A 96 15.87 -11.42 4.98
C LEU A 96 14.94 -10.79 6.02
N ASN A 97 14.02 -11.55 6.61
CA ASN A 97 13.10 -11.05 7.65
C ASN A 97 13.80 -10.67 8.97
N ARG A 98 15.10 -10.94 9.12
CA ARG A 98 15.93 -10.58 10.26
C ARG A 98 17.01 -9.56 9.91
N THR A 99 17.33 -9.41 8.63
CA THR A 99 18.30 -8.41 8.14
C THR A 99 17.77 -7.00 8.41
N GLN A 100 18.45 -6.26 9.29
CA GLN A 100 18.12 -4.88 9.57
C GLN A 100 18.61 -3.98 8.43
N TRP A 101 17.94 -2.86 8.24
CA TRP A 101 18.46 -1.76 7.42
C TRP A 101 19.48 -0.95 8.23
N PRO A 102 20.37 -0.18 7.59
CA PRO A 102 21.21 0.78 8.31
C PRO A 102 20.35 1.88 8.95
N SER A 103 20.87 2.47 10.02
CA SER A 103 20.21 3.61 10.68
C SER A 103 20.12 4.81 9.75
N LEU A 104 18.90 5.30 9.53
CA LEU A 104 18.64 6.42 8.65
C LEU A 104 19.05 7.74 9.32
N THR A 105 20.16 8.33 8.88
CA THR A 105 20.72 9.59 9.39
C THR A 105 20.46 10.77 8.46
N CYS A 106 20.23 10.52 7.18
CA CYS A 106 19.87 11.52 6.17
C CYS A 106 18.90 10.90 5.14
N PHE A 107 18.30 11.72 4.30
CA PHE A 107 17.46 11.27 3.18
C PHE A 107 17.58 12.22 1.99
N GLU A 108 17.29 11.72 0.79
CA GLU A 108 17.21 12.52 -0.43
C GLU A 108 15.76 12.94 -0.71
N ALA A 109 15.56 14.20 -1.12
CA ALA A 109 14.31 14.66 -1.70
C ALA A 109 14.58 15.77 -2.72
N ASN A 110 13.92 15.74 -3.87
CA ASN A 110 14.11 16.74 -4.95
C ASN A 110 15.59 16.93 -5.35
N GLY A 111 16.37 15.84 -5.40
CA GLY A 111 17.80 15.87 -5.77
C GLY A 111 18.72 16.50 -4.72
N ARG A 112 18.27 16.64 -3.47
CA ARG A 112 19.06 17.21 -2.35
C ARG A 112 19.06 16.28 -1.15
N MET A 113 20.21 16.18 -0.48
CA MET A 113 20.37 15.44 0.76
C MET A 113 20.03 16.29 1.98
N TYR A 114 19.31 15.71 2.94
CA TYR A 114 18.87 16.36 4.18
C TYR A 114 19.23 15.50 5.40
N ASP A 115 19.83 16.11 6.40
CA ASP A 115 20.13 15.46 7.68
C ASP A 115 18.87 15.30 8.55
N LEU A 116 18.83 14.23 9.35
CA LEU A 116 17.77 13.95 10.32
C LEU A 116 18.24 14.24 11.76
N PRO A 117 17.37 14.84 12.61
CA PRO A 117 16.02 15.30 12.30
C PRO A 117 16.01 16.61 11.49
N LEU A 118 15.22 16.66 10.43
CA LEU A 118 15.05 17.88 9.63
C LEU A 118 13.95 18.75 10.27
N ARG A 119 14.38 19.72 11.07
CA ARG A 119 13.49 20.73 11.67
C ARG A 119 13.29 21.90 10.71
N THR A 120 12.14 22.55 10.78
CA THR A 120 11.83 23.72 9.96
C THR A 120 11.96 25.01 10.76
N SER A 121 12.52 26.04 10.13
CA SER A 121 12.23 27.44 10.46
C SER A 121 10.80 27.74 10.00
N CYS A 122 9.97 28.34 10.85
CA CYS A 122 8.54 28.51 10.58
C CYS A 122 8.29 29.20 9.22
N ALA A 123 7.72 28.48 8.26
CA ALA A 123 7.13 29.11 7.07
C ALA A 123 5.80 29.77 7.48
N ASP A 124 5.42 30.86 6.83
CA ASP A 124 4.07 31.41 6.96
C ASP A 124 3.10 30.53 6.16
N PRO A 125 2.23 29.75 6.83
CA PRO A 125 1.29 28.89 6.12
C PRO A 125 0.23 29.66 5.34
N GLY A 126 0.09 30.98 5.56
CA GLY A 126 -0.86 31.84 4.84
C GLY A 126 -0.56 32.02 3.35
N THR A 127 0.65 31.68 2.88
CA THR A 127 1.03 31.81 1.47
C THR A 127 0.79 30.53 0.65
N ALA A 128 0.25 29.47 1.27
CA ALA A 128 0.01 28.22 0.57
C ALA A 128 -1.07 28.40 -0.50
N LYS A 129 -0.77 27.97 -1.74
CA LYS A 129 -1.75 27.97 -2.82
C LYS A 129 -2.88 27.01 -2.50
N ASP A 130 -4.11 27.42 -2.82
CA ASP A 130 -5.32 26.63 -2.61
C ASP A 130 -5.26 25.23 -3.27
N ALA A 131 -4.70 25.12 -4.49
CA ALA A 131 -4.42 23.84 -5.14
C ALA A 131 -3.52 22.90 -4.31
N THR A 132 -2.48 23.45 -3.68
CA THR A 132 -1.57 22.69 -2.80
C THR A 132 -2.29 22.22 -1.53
N LEU A 133 -3.18 23.04 -0.97
CA LEU A 133 -3.97 22.65 0.20
C LEU A 133 -4.92 21.50 -0.12
N ARG A 134 -5.59 21.52 -1.29
CA ARG A 134 -6.43 20.40 -1.75
C ARG A 134 -5.63 19.12 -1.96
N LEU A 135 -4.48 19.21 -2.63
CA LEU A 135 -3.56 18.09 -2.82
C LEU A 135 -3.15 17.47 -1.47
N LEU A 136 -2.66 18.29 -0.54
CA LEU A 136 -2.22 17.82 0.78
C LEU A 136 -3.37 17.28 1.64
N ALA A 137 -4.59 17.83 1.51
CA ALA A 137 -5.77 17.29 2.19
C ALA A 137 -6.15 15.90 1.68
N GLY A 138 -6.13 15.69 0.36
CA GLY A 138 -6.32 14.36 -0.24
C GLY A 138 -5.27 13.37 0.25
N PHE A 139 -3.99 13.76 0.23
CA PHE A 139 -2.92 12.90 0.72
C PHE A 139 -3.07 12.57 2.21
N PHE A 140 -3.37 13.57 3.04
CA PHE A 140 -3.57 13.39 4.48
C PHE A 140 -4.80 12.52 4.78
N ASP A 141 -5.84 12.58 3.96
CA ASP A 141 -7.02 11.73 4.09
C ASP A 141 -6.74 10.25 3.82
N GLY A 142 -5.74 9.91 3.03
CA GLY A 142 -5.20 8.56 2.94
C GLY A 142 -4.25 8.26 4.10
N ASP A 143 -3.02 8.76 4.02
CA ASP A 143 -1.89 8.33 4.87
C ASP A 143 -1.67 9.19 6.13
N GLY A 144 -2.40 10.30 6.27
CA GLY A 144 -2.33 11.17 7.44
C GLY A 144 -2.97 10.57 8.68
N CYS A 145 -2.51 11.01 9.85
CA CYS A 145 -3.04 10.59 11.13
C CYS A 145 -3.19 11.80 12.07
N VAL A 146 -4.38 11.93 12.65
CA VAL A 146 -4.66 12.80 13.80
C VAL A 146 -4.53 11.95 15.07
N SER A 147 -3.67 12.36 16.00
CA SER A 147 -3.40 11.63 17.24
C SER A 147 -3.23 12.56 18.44
N CYS A 148 -3.37 12.01 19.63
CA CYS A 148 -3.08 12.68 20.89
C CYS A 148 -2.28 11.71 21.78
N HIS A 149 -1.23 12.20 22.43
CA HIS A 149 -0.40 11.35 23.29
C HIS A 149 -1.02 11.31 24.70
N SER A 150 -1.22 10.10 25.22
CA SER A 150 -1.89 9.88 26.52
C SER A 150 -1.00 10.17 27.73
N ASN A 151 0.33 10.13 27.55
CA ASN A 151 1.26 10.02 28.68
C ASN A 151 1.90 11.34 29.09
N PHE A 152 1.68 12.42 28.33
CA PHE A 152 2.21 13.74 28.67
C PHE A 152 1.04 14.70 28.85
N SER A 153 0.83 15.13 30.10
CA SER A 153 -0.23 16.08 30.49
C SER A 153 -0.16 17.44 29.76
N LEU A 154 0.95 17.69 29.06
CA LEU A 154 1.21 18.92 28.29
C LEU A 154 1.15 18.71 26.76
N SER A 155 1.14 17.47 26.26
CA SER A 155 1.18 17.25 24.81
C SER A 155 -0.22 17.37 24.20
N GLY A 156 -0.41 18.40 23.37
CA GLY A 156 -1.64 18.61 22.59
C GLY A 156 -1.85 17.58 21.47
N CYS A 157 -2.79 17.89 20.57
CA CYS A 157 -3.00 17.13 19.34
C CYS A 157 -1.75 17.16 18.44
N THR A 158 -1.57 16.10 17.66
CA THR A 158 -0.48 15.93 16.71
C THR A 158 -1.04 15.48 15.37
N LEU A 159 -0.62 16.14 14.29
CA LEU A 159 -0.77 15.62 12.94
C LEU A 159 0.54 14.95 12.53
N SER A 160 0.44 13.80 11.86
CA SER A 160 1.60 13.12 11.32
C SER A 160 1.29 12.39 10.03
N VAL A 161 2.30 12.28 9.18
CA VAL A 161 2.30 11.48 7.96
C VAL A 161 3.59 10.67 7.98
N SER A 162 3.52 9.39 7.65
CA SER A 162 4.69 8.52 7.55
C SER A 162 4.79 7.96 6.14
N GLN A 163 6.00 7.95 5.57
CA GLN A 163 6.30 7.42 4.24
C GLN A 163 7.61 6.64 4.26
N SER A 164 7.82 5.76 3.29
CA SER A 164 9.15 5.18 3.09
C SER A 164 10.16 6.28 2.76
N PHE A 165 11.44 6.08 3.13
CA PHE A 165 12.46 7.13 2.98
C PHE A 165 12.70 7.57 1.52
N ASP A 166 12.33 6.73 0.56
CA ASP A 166 12.41 6.95 -0.89
C ASP A 166 11.13 7.60 -1.48
N GLN A 167 10.24 8.11 -0.63
CA GLN A 167 9.01 8.83 -0.97
C GLN A 167 8.89 10.11 -0.12
N ALA A 168 10.01 10.81 0.05
CA ALA A 168 10.14 11.93 0.99
C ALA A 168 9.56 13.26 0.47
N GLU A 169 9.29 13.38 -0.83
CA GLU A 169 8.86 14.61 -1.50
C GLU A 169 7.58 15.17 -0.89
N VAL A 170 6.59 14.31 -0.62
CA VAL A 170 5.33 14.74 0.01
C VAL A 170 5.53 15.18 1.46
N LEU A 171 6.46 14.56 2.19
CA LEU A 171 6.82 14.99 3.55
C LEU A 171 7.48 16.37 3.52
N MET A 172 8.33 16.62 2.51
CA MET A 172 8.93 17.94 2.29
C MET A 172 7.86 19.00 1.96
N LEU A 173 6.86 18.66 1.14
CA LEU A 173 5.76 19.56 0.83
C LEU A 173 4.91 19.88 2.07
N LEU A 174 4.57 18.88 2.88
CA LEU A 174 3.89 19.07 4.17
C LEU A 174 4.71 19.94 5.13
N ARG A 175 6.02 19.66 5.24
CA ARG A 175 6.96 20.44 6.06
C ARG A 175 7.02 21.89 5.62
N ASN A 176 7.15 22.15 4.32
CA ASN A 176 7.27 23.50 3.80
C ASN A 176 5.95 24.29 3.92
N THR A 177 4.81 23.60 3.83
CA THR A 177 3.48 24.23 3.92
C THR A 177 3.05 24.50 5.36
N PHE A 178 3.28 23.57 6.27
CA PHE A 178 2.72 23.59 7.62
C PHE A 178 3.77 23.69 8.74
N GLY A 179 5.06 23.67 8.40
CA GLY A 179 6.17 23.57 9.33
C GLY A 179 6.30 22.17 9.94
N GLY A 180 6.75 22.10 11.20
CA GLY A 180 6.99 20.84 11.89
C GLY A 180 8.39 20.27 11.65
N ALA A 181 8.54 18.97 11.84
CA ALA A 181 9.81 18.27 11.66
C ALA A 181 9.61 16.95 10.93
N ILE A 182 10.62 16.56 10.15
CA ILE A 182 10.75 15.22 9.58
C ILE A 182 11.81 14.48 10.39
N THR A 183 11.45 13.30 10.90
CA THR A 183 12.35 12.43 11.66
C THR A 183 12.35 11.04 11.06
N ALA A 184 13.43 10.27 11.24
CA ALA A 184 13.34 8.82 11.11
C ALA A 184 12.30 8.29 12.10
N ASP A 185 11.50 7.31 11.69
CA ASP A 185 10.72 6.53 12.65
C ASP A 185 11.66 5.69 13.52
N ARG A 186 11.19 5.30 14.71
CA ARG A 186 11.98 4.50 15.65
C ARG A 186 12.34 3.11 15.11
N MET A 187 11.61 2.65 14.11
CA MET A 187 11.84 1.37 13.47
C MET A 187 12.82 1.56 12.32
N VAL A 188 14.01 0.97 12.46
CA VAL A 188 15.10 1.07 11.47
C VAL A 188 14.71 0.46 10.11
N GLY A 189 13.70 -0.41 10.08
CA GLY A 189 13.35 -1.20 8.90
C GLY A 189 14.00 -2.58 8.97
N VAL A 190 13.32 -3.59 8.45
CA VAL A 190 13.77 -4.99 8.48
C VAL A 190 13.33 -5.70 7.20
N GLY A 191 14.27 -6.37 6.53
CA GLY A 191 14.02 -7.12 5.31
C GLY A 191 13.38 -6.29 4.21
N LEU A 192 12.18 -6.68 3.77
CA LEU A 192 11.44 -5.96 2.73
C LEU A 192 10.80 -4.65 3.24
N CYS A 193 10.73 -4.43 4.55
CA CYS A 193 10.20 -3.21 5.16
C CYS A 193 11.31 -2.16 5.23
N LYS A 194 11.28 -1.19 4.31
CA LYS A 194 12.21 -0.06 4.26
C LYS A 194 12.10 0.84 5.51
N PRO A 195 13.16 1.58 5.86
CA PRO A 195 13.08 2.66 6.84
C PRO A 195 11.97 3.65 6.49
N VAL A 196 11.32 4.18 7.52
CA VAL A 196 10.20 5.11 7.39
C VAL A 196 10.60 6.48 7.90
N LEU A 197 10.28 7.52 7.12
CA LEU A 197 10.32 8.91 7.54
C LEU A 197 8.95 9.31 8.08
N ARG A 198 8.93 10.19 9.09
CA ARG A 198 7.71 10.74 9.65
C ARG A 198 7.77 12.26 9.70
N TRP A 199 6.86 12.91 8.98
CA TRP A 199 6.52 14.30 9.23
C TRP A 199 5.59 14.39 10.44
N ARG A 200 5.85 15.35 11.33
CA ARG A 200 5.05 15.61 12.53
C ARG A 200 4.94 17.10 12.82
N VAL A 201 3.74 17.53 13.18
CA VAL A 201 3.48 18.88 13.70
C VAL A 201 2.62 18.83 14.97
N CYS A 202 2.96 19.65 15.96
CA CYS A 202 2.33 19.70 17.29
C CYS A 202 1.96 21.16 17.67
N GLY A 203 1.21 21.33 18.75
CA GLY A 203 0.93 22.65 19.35
C GLY A 203 0.19 23.61 18.42
N GLN A 204 0.58 24.89 18.41
CA GLN A 204 -0.09 25.91 17.59
C GLN A 204 0.02 25.63 16.08
N SER A 205 1.17 25.13 15.61
CA SER A 205 1.35 24.77 14.20
C SER A 205 0.40 23.64 13.78
N CYS A 206 0.14 22.67 14.67
CA CYS A 206 -0.83 21.60 14.44
C CYS A 206 -2.25 22.15 14.26
N ARG A 207 -2.67 23.07 15.15
CA ARG A 207 -3.98 23.72 15.05
C ARG A 207 -4.15 24.48 13.74
N ARG A 208 -3.12 25.25 13.34
CA ARG A 208 -3.12 25.99 12.07
C ARG A 208 -3.21 25.06 10.86
N ALA A 209 -2.36 24.03 10.83
CA ALA A 209 -2.38 23.03 9.76
C ALA A 209 -3.75 22.34 9.67
N ALA A 210 -4.32 21.95 10.81
CA ALA A 210 -5.63 21.31 10.87
C ALA A 210 -6.75 22.23 10.36
N ARG A 211 -6.71 23.52 10.70
CA ARG A 211 -7.66 24.53 10.20
C ARG A 211 -7.58 24.72 8.69
N LEU A 212 -6.38 24.66 8.11
CA LEU A 212 -6.17 24.79 6.67
C LEU A 212 -6.55 23.52 5.89
N LEU A 213 -6.34 22.34 6.47
CA LEU A 213 -6.66 21.07 5.83
C LEU A 213 -8.15 20.70 5.93
N ALA A 214 -8.82 21.03 7.05
CA ALA A 214 -10.19 20.61 7.31
C ALA A 214 -11.21 20.97 6.21
N PRO A 215 -11.20 22.19 5.62
CA PRO A 215 -12.16 22.56 4.57
C PRO A 215 -12.04 21.72 3.30
N HIS A 216 -10.87 21.12 3.05
CA HIS A 216 -10.59 20.34 1.84
C HIS A 216 -10.54 18.83 2.11
N SER A 217 -10.69 18.40 3.37
CA SER A 217 -10.71 17.00 3.78
C SER A 217 -12.12 16.44 3.67
N ILE A 218 -12.24 15.20 3.24
CA ILE A 218 -13.46 14.41 3.19
C ILE A 218 -13.42 13.39 4.34
N THR A 219 -12.39 12.56 4.41
CA THR A 219 -12.32 11.41 5.33
C THR A 219 -11.99 11.82 6.76
N LYS A 220 -11.08 12.79 6.94
CA LYS A 220 -10.56 13.18 8.27
C LYS A 220 -11.03 14.55 8.72
N GLN A 221 -12.03 15.14 8.07
CA GLN A 221 -12.50 16.51 8.34
C GLN A 221 -12.87 16.71 9.81
N LYS A 222 -13.73 15.85 10.36
CA LYS A 222 -14.16 15.93 11.78
C LYS A 222 -12.97 15.81 12.75
N GLN A 223 -12.01 14.96 12.43
CA GLN A 223 -10.79 14.77 13.23
C GLN A 223 -9.90 16.02 13.18
N LEU A 224 -9.78 16.65 12.01
CA LEU A 224 -9.02 17.88 11.81
C LEU A 224 -9.70 19.09 12.49
N LEU A 225 -11.02 19.22 12.42
CA LEU A 225 -11.76 20.26 13.15
C LEU A 225 -11.54 20.16 14.66
N LEU A 226 -11.58 18.92 15.19
CA LEU A 226 -11.28 18.66 16.59
C LEU A 226 -9.83 19.03 16.96
N ALA A 227 -8.86 18.73 16.09
CA ALA A 227 -7.46 19.11 16.25
C ALA A 227 -7.26 20.64 16.20
N ALA A 228 -7.99 21.34 15.32
CA ALA A 228 -7.94 22.80 15.18
C ALA A 228 -8.43 23.50 16.46
N MET A 229 -9.44 22.94 17.13
CA MET A 229 -10.06 23.47 18.35
C MET A 229 -9.56 22.79 19.63
N TRP A 230 -8.42 22.10 19.59
CA TRP A 230 -7.97 21.27 20.71
C TRP A 230 -7.94 22.02 22.07
N PRO A 231 -8.61 21.57 23.13
CA PRO A 231 -8.74 22.39 24.33
C PRO A 231 -7.42 22.51 25.10
N GLU A 232 -7.30 23.56 25.91
CA GLU A 232 -6.17 23.75 26.82
C GLU A 232 -6.36 22.95 28.13
N SER A 233 -7.60 22.88 28.62
CA SER A 233 -7.91 22.19 29.87
C SER A 233 -7.71 20.67 29.77
N LYS A 234 -7.25 20.04 30.86
CA LYS A 234 -7.05 18.57 30.89
C LYS A 234 -8.35 17.79 30.72
N ALA A 235 -9.44 18.20 31.37
CA ALA A 235 -10.72 17.52 31.32
C ALA A 235 -11.29 17.47 29.89
N GLN A 236 -11.36 18.62 29.21
CA GLN A 236 -11.84 18.68 27.82
C GLN A 236 -10.92 17.95 26.85
N ARG A 237 -9.60 17.86 27.13
CA ARG A 237 -8.67 17.08 26.29
C ARG A 237 -8.96 15.58 26.35
N GLU A 238 -9.35 15.05 27.50
CA GLU A 238 -9.74 13.63 27.62
C GLU A 238 -11.07 13.35 26.90
N GLU A 239 -12.01 14.29 26.94
CA GLU A 239 -13.24 14.22 26.14
C GLU A 239 -12.93 14.22 24.63
N CYS A 240 -12.15 15.20 24.16
CA CYS A 240 -11.73 15.29 22.76
C CYS A 240 -10.95 14.05 22.32
N LYS A 241 -10.13 13.45 23.19
CA LYS A 241 -9.42 12.20 22.91
C LYS A 241 -10.38 11.02 22.76
N THR A 242 -11.41 10.95 23.59
CA THR A 242 -12.46 9.92 23.49
C THR A 242 -13.24 10.10 22.18
N HIS A 243 -13.61 11.35 21.85
CA HIS A 243 -14.28 11.68 20.59
C HIS A 243 -13.39 11.37 19.37
N LEU A 244 -12.10 11.70 19.42
CA LEU A 244 -11.16 11.39 18.34
C LEU A 244 -11.02 9.87 18.11
N ARG A 245 -11.09 9.06 19.17
CA ARG A 245 -11.09 7.59 19.04
C ARG A 245 -12.36 7.10 18.38
N SER A 246 -13.54 7.56 18.83
CA SER A 246 -14.81 7.11 18.26
C SER A 246 -14.91 7.44 16.76
N LEU A 247 -14.40 8.59 16.32
CA LEU A 247 -14.35 8.99 14.90
C LEU A 247 -13.55 8.01 14.00
N LYS A 248 -12.70 7.14 14.56
CA LYS A 248 -11.92 6.15 13.80
C LYS A 248 -12.64 4.79 13.68
N ASP A 249 -13.68 4.59 14.48
CA ASP A 249 -14.40 3.31 14.57
C ASP A 249 -15.54 3.21 13.54
N TYR A 250 -16.04 4.34 13.04
CA TYR A 250 -17.08 4.41 12.01
C TYR A 250 -16.69 5.31 10.83
N ASP A 251 -17.53 5.29 9.78
CA ASP A 251 -17.37 6.17 8.62
C ASP A 251 -17.67 7.62 9.03
N SER A 252 -16.63 8.34 9.40
CA SER A 252 -16.72 9.75 9.80
C SER A 252 -16.51 10.72 8.63
N ALA A 253 -16.42 10.20 7.40
CA ALA A 253 -16.25 11.02 6.21
C ALA A 253 -17.45 11.96 6.03
N VAL A 254 -17.17 13.16 5.52
CA VAL A 254 -18.18 14.17 5.22
C VAL A 254 -18.22 14.36 3.71
N ALA A 255 -19.39 14.17 3.11
CA ALA A 255 -19.56 14.43 1.69
C ALA A 255 -19.18 15.88 1.38
N GLY A 256 -18.32 16.07 0.38
CA GLY A 256 -17.75 17.36 0.05
C GLY A 256 -17.36 17.44 -1.41
N THR A 257 -17.10 18.67 -1.88
CA THR A 257 -16.66 18.91 -3.26
C THR A 257 -15.26 18.33 -3.49
N CYS A 258 -15.17 17.33 -4.34
CA CYS A 258 -13.89 16.79 -4.79
C CYS A 258 -13.29 17.66 -5.91
N SER A 259 -11.96 17.61 -6.04
CA SER A 259 -11.18 18.28 -7.08
C SER A 259 -10.12 17.33 -7.62
N TRP A 260 -9.50 17.68 -8.76
CA TRP A 260 -8.42 16.88 -9.32
C TRP A 260 -7.19 16.87 -8.39
N GLU A 261 -6.90 17.97 -7.71
CA GLU A 261 -5.80 18.08 -6.75
C GLU A 261 -6.05 17.17 -5.54
N TYR A 262 -7.25 17.22 -4.96
CA TYR A 262 -7.63 16.31 -3.87
C TYR A 262 -7.50 14.85 -4.30
N LEU A 263 -8.05 14.49 -5.46
CA LEU A 263 -7.97 13.12 -5.96
C LEU A 263 -6.52 12.70 -6.24
N ALA A 264 -5.66 13.58 -6.75
CA ALA A 264 -4.23 13.27 -6.95
C ALA A 264 -3.53 12.96 -5.63
N GLY A 265 -3.73 13.79 -4.61
CA GLY A 265 -3.16 13.54 -3.28
C GLY A 265 -3.69 12.25 -2.66
N PHE A 266 -5.00 12.02 -2.75
CA PHE A 266 -5.63 10.80 -2.22
C PHE A 266 -5.16 9.55 -2.96
N PHE A 267 -4.98 9.63 -4.28
CA PHE A 267 -4.48 8.54 -5.11
C PHE A 267 -2.99 8.24 -4.83
N ASP A 268 -2.20 9.26 -4.51
CA ASP A 268 -0.81 9.07 -4.08
C ASP A 268 -0.70 8.31 -2.76
N ALA A 269 -1.66 8.44 -1.85
CA ALA A 269 -1.73 7.63 -0.64
C ALA A 269 -2.35 6.24 -0.91
N GLU A 270 -3.59 6.19 -1.41
CA GLU A 270 -4.43 4.99 -1.41
C GLU A 270 -4.61 4.33 -2.80
N GLY A 271 -4.20 5.03 -3.85
CA GLY A 271 -4.36 4.60 -5.23
C GLY A 271 -3.35 3.53 -5.67
N CYS A 272 -3.72 2.76 -6.69
CA CYS A 272 -2.90 1.73 -7.30
C CYS A 272 -3.07 1.74 -8.82
N ILE A 273 -1.95 1.70 -9.54
CA ILE A 273 -1.90 1.57 -10.99
C ILE A 273 -1.53 0.12 -11.31
N HIS A 274 -2.45 -0.62 -11.93
CA HIS A 274 -2.25 -2.01 -12.26
C HIS A 274 -2.37 -2.26 -13.76
N GLN A 275 -1.35 -2.85 -14.37
CA GLN A 275 -1.46 -3.39 -15.72
C GLN A 275 -1.88 -4.86 -15.67
N ARG A 276 -3.04 -5.19 -16.24
CA ARG A 276 -3.49 -6.59 -16.27
C ARG A 276 -2.61 -7.42 -17.21
N ARG A 277 -2.49 -8.71 -16.88
CA ARG A 277 -1.48 -9.62 -17.45
C ARG A 277 -1.58 -9.75 -18.98
N GLY A 278 -0.50 -9.41 -19.68
CA GLY A 278 -0.27 -9.81 -21.07
C GLY A 278 -1.12 -9.07 -22.10
N ALA A 279 -1.80 -7.99 -21.71
CA ALA A 279 -2.57 -7.12 -22.60
C ALA A 279 -2.22 -5.65 -22.33
N ALA A 280 -2.46 -4.81 -23.33
CA ALA A 280 -2.50 -3.35 -23.15
C ALA A 280 -3.80 -2.97 -22.44
N SER A 281 -3.84 -3.20 -21.13
CA SER A 281 -4.99 -2.89 -20.28
C SER A 281 -4.51 -2.39 -18.94
N LEU A 282 -5.11 -1.29 -18.49
CA LEU A 282 -4.85 -0.67 -17.21
C LEU A 282 -6.05 -0.86 -16.28
N SER A 283 -5.77 -0.77 -14.99
CA SER A 283 -6.78 -0.64 -13.96
C SER A 283 -6.27 0.34 -12.91
N LEU A 284 -7.06 1.36 -12.63
CA LEU A 284 -6.83 2.26 -11.50
C LEU A 284 -7.73 1.79 -10.38
N ILE A 285 -7.17 1.60 -9.20
CA ILE A 285 -7.87 1.03 -8.05
C ILE A 285 -7.59 1.93 -6.85
N ILE A 286 -8.63 2.31 -6.12
CA ILE A 286 -8.55 2.97 -4.82
C ILE A 286 -9.30 2.12 -3.82
N THR A 287 -8.65 1.74 -2.73
CA THR A 287 -9.27 0.94 -1.66
C THR A 287 -9.45 1.77 -0.41
N GLN A 288 -10.58 1.59 0.30
CA GLN A 288 -10.79 2.21 1.60
C GLN A 288 -11.59 1.36 2.56
N LYS A 289 -11.43 1.61 3.87
CA LYS A 289 -12.24 0.92 4.89
C LYS A 289 -13.72 1.29 4.74
N TYR A 290 -13.98 2.57 4.52
CA TYR A 290 -15.33 3.11 4.45
C TYR A 290 -15.69 3.62 3.05
N PRO A 291 -16.97 3.47 2.63
CA PRO A 291 -17.37 3.75 1.25
C PRO A 291 -17.59 5.23 0.93
N THR A 292 -17.95 6.09 1.90
CA THR A 292 -18.42 7.46 1.62
C THR A 292 -17.42 8.27 0.77
N VAL A 293 -16.12 8.19 1.06
CA VAL A 293 -15.10 8.89 0.25
C VAL A 293 -15.04 8.34 -1.17
N LEU A 294 -15.18 7.03 -1.37
CA LEU A 294 -15.16 6.41 -2.69
C LEU A 294 -16.38 6.80 -3.52
N GLU A 295 -17.54 6.98 -2.88
CA GLU A 295 -18.74 7.50 -3.55
C GLU A 295 -18.55 8.96 -3.97
N CYS A 296 -17.98 9.81 -3.11
CA CYS A 296 -17.64 11.19 -3.48
C CYS A 296 -16.68 11.23 -4.69
N LEU A 297 -15.66 10.36 -4.71
CA LEU A 297 -14.73 10.25 -5.84
C LEU A 297 -15.42 9.73 -7.11
N ARG A 298 -16.33 8.76 -6.99
CA ARG A 298 -17.12 8.24 -8.12
C ARG A 298 -17.98 9.34 -8.73
N GLU A 299 -18.76 10.05 -7.91
CA GLU A 299 -19.62 11.14 -8.36
C GLU A 299 -18.83 12.25 -9.05
N PHE A 300 -17.64 12.59 -8.51
CA PHE A 300 -16.73 13.53 -9.13
C PHE A 300 -16.26 13.08 -10.52
N LEU A 301 -15.84 11.82 -10.66
CA LEU A 301 -15.39 11.27 -11.94
C LEU A 301 -16.52 11.22 -12.98
N GLU A 302 -17.74 10.90 -12.55
CA GLU A 302 -18.95 10.91 -13.40
C GLU A 302 -19.30 12.33 -13.85
N HIS A 303 -19.26 13.31 -12.94
CA HIS A 303 -19.58 14.70 -13.25
C HIS A 303 -18.61 15.33 -14.25
N ASN A 304 -17.33 14.95 -14.22
CA ASN A 304 -16.31 15.42 -15.16
C ASN A 304 -16.41 14.76 -16.56
N ARG A 305 -17.50 14.02 -16.84
CA ARG A 305 -17.84 13.44 -18.15
C ARG A 305 -16.71 12.66 -18.79
N LEU A 306 -15.96 11.90 -17.99
CA LEU A 306 -15.04 10.92 -18.53
C LEU A 306 -15.88 9.82 -19.17
N ALA A 307 -16.06 9.91 -20.50
CA ALA A 307 -17.22 9.44 -21.27
C ALA A 307 -17.47 7.93 -21.33
N ASP A 308 -16.78 7.11 -20.54
CA ASP A 308 -16.93 5.66 -20.52
C ASP A 308 -16.41 5.05 -19.22
N VAL A 309 -16.41 5.84 -18.14
CA VAL A 309 -15.95 5.35 -16.85
C VAL A 309 -17.09 4.62 -16.17
N SER A 310 -17.19 3.31 -16.38
CA SER A 310 -17.93 2.46 -15.46
C SER A 310 -17.18 2.38 -14.12
N CYS A 311 -17.19 3.46 -13.34
CA CYS A 311 -16.71 3.47 -11.97
C CYS A 311 -17.70 2.64 -11.14
N ARG A 312 -17.21 1.61 -10.47
CA ARG A 312 -18.02 0.86 -9.52
C ARG A 312 -17.33 0.87 -8.18
N VAL A 313 -18.05 1.32 -7.16
CA VAL A 313 -17.72 1.04 -5.77
C VAL A 313 -18.22 -0.37 -5.48
N ARG A 314 -17.32 -1.25 -5.04
CA ARG A 314 -17.67 -2.63 -4.68
C ARG A 314 -17.17 -2.95 -3.28
N ALA A 315 -18.01 -3.63 -2.50
CA ALA A 315 -17.59 -4.21 -1.23
C ALA A 315 -16.66 -5.42 -1.48
N CYS A 316 -15.51 -5.43 -0.80
CA CYS A 316 -14.47 -6.44 -0.89
C CYS A 316 -14.06 -6.88 0.52
N ALA A 317 -14.77 -7.88 1.07
CA ALA A 317 -14.57 -8.42 2.41
C ALA A 317 -14.67 -7.37 3.54
N ARG A 318 -13.56 -6.71 3.89
CA ARG A 318 -13.47 -5.69 4.95
C ARG A 318 -13.21 -4.27 4.44
N MET A 319 -13.15 -4.12 3.11
CA MET A 319 -12.80 -2.87 2.44
C MET A 319 -13.81 -2.62 1.31
N HIS A 320 -13.80 -1.40 0.80
CA HIS A 320 -14.51 -0.97 -0.38
C HIS A 320 -13.47 -0.61 -1.44
N GLU A 321 -13.81 -0.79 -2.70
CA GLU A 321 -12.91 -0.54 -3.83
C GLU A 321 -13.63 0.28 -4.90
N LEU A 322 -13.02 1.40 -5.32
CA LEU A 322 -13.37 2.12 -6.53
C LEU A 322 -12.39 1.72 -7.63
N ALA A 323 -12.91 1.20 -8.74
CA ALA A 323 -12.07 0.73 -9.83
C ALA A 323 -12.47 1.31 -11.20
N ILE A 324 -11.45 1.61 -12.00
CA ILE A 324 -11.55 2.04 -13.40
C ILE A 324 -10.80 1.02 -14.25
N HIS A 325 -11.40 0.52 -15.33
CA HIS A 325 -10.84 -0.56 -16.14
C HIS A 325 -10.71 -0.26 -17.64
N SER A 326 -11.42 0.76 -18.14
CA SER A 326 -11.31 1.19 -19.53
C SER A 326 -9.93 1.83 -19.75
N LEU A 327 -9.17 1.37 -20.75
CA LEU A 327 -7.82 1.88 -21.00
C LEU A 327 -7.81 3.39 -21.32
N PRO A 328 -8.66 3.91 -22.24
CA PRO A 328 -8.75 5.34 -22.49
C PRO A 328 -9.07 6.15 -21.23
N ALA A 329 -10.07 5.70 -20.45
CA ALA A 329 -10.44 6.32 -19.19
C ALA A 329 -9.29 6.36 -18.18
N CYS A 330 -8.60 5.23 -17.98
CA CYS A 330 -7.44 5.17 -17.09
C CYS A 330 -6.38 6.20 -17.51
N LYS A 331 -6.06 6.28 -18.80
CA LYS A 331 -5.08 7.26 -19.29
C LYS A 331 -5.52 8.70 -19.08
N GLN A 332 -6.79 9.01 -19.34
CA GLN A 332 -7.34 10.34 -19.16
C GLN A 332 -7.30 10.77 -17.69
N VAL A 333 -7.71 9.88 -16.76
CA VAL A 333 -7.59 10.13 -15.32
C VAL A 333 -6.13 10.36 -14.95
N LEU A 334 -5.20 9.50 -15.37
CA LEU A 334 -3.78 9.68 -15.06
C LEU A 334 -3.21 11.00 -15.60
N HIS A 335 -3.62 11.45 -16.78
CA HIS A 335 -3.26 12.77 -17.30
C HIS A 335 -3.75 13.91 -16.39
N HIS A 336 -5.00 13.85 -15.95
CA HIS A 336 -5.53 14.84 -15.01
C HIS A 336 -4.79 14.81 -13.66
N LEU A 337 -4.51 13.62 -13.11
CA LEU A 337 -3.76 13.49 -11.85
C LEU A 337 -2.35 14.07 -11.97
N LEU A 338 -1.64 13.77 -13.07
CA LEU A 338 -0.32 14.35 -13.36
C LEU A 338 -0.39 15.88 -13.44
N GLY A 339 -1.36 16.43 -14.16
CA GLY A 339 -1.57 17.88 -14.25
C GLY A 339 -1.94 18.54 -12.91
N ALA A 340 -2.59 17.80 -12.02
CA ALA A 340 -2.99 18.26 -10.69
C ALA A 340 -1.89 18.08 -9.61
N GLY A 341 -0.70 17.62 -9.99
CA GLY A 341 0.45 17.53 -9.09
C GLY A 341 0.60 16.19 -8.36
N LEU A 342 0.21 15.06 -8.97
CA LEU A 342 0.58 13.73 -8.49
C LEU A 342 2.11 13.64 -8.28
N LEU A 343 2.55 13.18 -7.11
CA LEU A 343 3.95 13.13 -6.68
C LEU A 343 4.46 11.69 -6.57
N GLY A 344 4.00 10.95 -5.56
CA GLY A 344 4.55 9.64 -5.19
C GLY A 344 4.33 8.57 -6.26
N LYS A 345 3.26 8.73 -7.05
CA LYS A 345 2.92 7.84 -8.17
C LYS A 345 3.12 8.48 -9.55
N ALA A 346 3.79 9.63 -9.63
CA ALA A 346 3.96 10.38 -10.88
C ALA A 346 4.68 9.58 -11.96
N ARG A 347 5.78 8.91 -11.61
CA ARG A 347 6.56 8.11 -12.56
C ARG A 347 5.77 6.91 -13.08
N GLN A 348 5.04 6.21 -12.21
CA GLN A 348 4.15 5.11 -12.62
C GLN A 348 3.03 5.62 -13.54
N ALA A 349 2.42 6.76 -13.21
CA ALA A 349 1.36 7.36 -14.01
C ALA A 349 1.85 7.77 -15.40
N ALA A 350 2.98 8.48 -15.49
CA ALA A 350 3.59 8.90 -16.74
C ALA A 350 3.91 7.71 -17.65
N LEU A 351 4.51 6.66 -17.07
CA LEU A 351 4.80 5.43 -17.79
C LEU A 351 3.51 4.74 -18.29
N ALA A 352 2.51 4.58 -17.42
CA ALA A 352 1.25 3.93 -17.76
C ALA A 352 0.46 4.66 -18.85
N VAL A 353 0.52 6.00 -18.90
CA VAL A 353 -0.08 6.81 -19.96
C VAL A 353 0.46 6.42 -21.35
N THR A 354 1.72 6.02 -21.45
CA THR A 354 2.34 5.60 -22.73
C THR A 354 1.97 4.18 -23.16
N LEU A 355 1.12 3.46 -22.40
CA LEU A 355 0.78 2.07 -22.69
C LEU A 355 0.12 1.87 -24.04
N THR A 356 0.75 1.06 -24.89
CA THR A 356 0.25 0.58 -26.18
C THR A 356 0.31 -0.95 -26.22
N ARG A 357 -0.20 -1.57 -27.28
CA ARG A 357 -0.07 -3.03 -27.47
C ARG A 357 1.37 -3.45 -27.68
N GLN A 358 2.17 -2.61 -28.34
CA GLN A 358 3.54 -2.88 -28.74
C GLN A 358 4.50 -2.84 -27.54
N ASN A 359 4.33 -1.87 -26.63
CA ASN A 359 5.23 -1.70 -25.48
C ASN A 359 4.70 -2.33 -24.16
N ALA A 360 3.57 -3.03 -24.20
CA ALA A 360 2.91 -3.55 -23.00
C ALA A 360 3.80 -4.45 -22.12
N ALA A 361 4.72 -5.21 -22.71
CA ALA A 361 5.64 -6.05 -21.94
C ALA A 361 6.72 -5.24 -21.23
N SER A 362 7.26 -4.19 -21.87
CA SER A 362 8.28 -3.29 -21.31
C SER A 362 7.70 -2.47 -20.15
N ILE A 363 6.59 -1.78 -20.40
CA ILE A 363 5.90 -0.97 -19.39
C ILE A 363 5.54 -1.79 -18.16
N ARG A 364 5.16 -3.06 -18.34
CA ARG A 364 4.86 -3.94 -17.21
C ARG A 364 6.10 -4.23 -16.36
N ALA A 365 7.24 -4.46 -17.00
CA ALA A 365 8.50 -4.71 -16.30
C ALA A 365 8.89 -3.44 -15.53
N GLU A 366 8.91 -2.29 -16.19
CA GLU A 366 9.24 -1.01 -15.58
C GLU A 366 8.26 -0.61 -14.45
N LEU A 367 6.94 -0.82 -14.63
CA LEU A 367 5.96 -0.62 -13.56
C LEU A 367 6.18 -1.57 -12.37
N ALA A 368 6.70 -2.77 -12.61
CA ALA A 368 7.04 -3.69 -11.53
C ALA A 368 8.15 -3.06 -10.67
N ASP A 369 9.19 -2.55 -11.29
CA ASP A 369 10.35 -1.96 -10.57
C ASP A 369 9.93 -0.70 -9.78
N LEU A 370 8.87 -0.01 -10.22
CA LEU A 370 8.29 1.14 -9.51
C LEU A 370 7.24 0.80 -8.45
N THR A 371 6.88 -0.46 -8.26
CA THR A 371 5.84 -0.85 -7.29
C THR A 371 6.43 -1.57 -6.09
N GLY A 372 5.97 -1.20 -4.89
CA GLY A 372 6.54 -1.66 -3.63
C GLY A 372 6.70 -3.18 -3.46
N ASN A 373 7.54 -3.55 -2.50
CA ASN A 373 8.09 -4.90 -2.30
C ASN A 373 7.08 -5.97 -1.81
N GLN A 374 5.78 -5.71 -1.79
CA GLN A 374 4.77 -6.66 -1.31
C GLN A 374 4.74 -7.97 -2.12
N GLN A 375 5.11 -7.91 -3.40
CA GLN A 375 5.23 -9.07 -4.29
C GLN A 375 6.69 -9.38 -4.64
N PHE A 376 7.64 -8.90 -3.84
CA PHE A 376 9.07 -9.08 -4.08
C PHE A 376 9.42 -10.56 -4.23
N ALA A 377 10.17 -10.85 -5.29
CA ALA A 377 10.60 -12.18 -5.72
C ALA A 377 9.47 -13.19 -6.07
N LYS A 378 8.20 -12.76 -6.08
CA LYS A 378 7.04 -13.59 -6.47
C LYS A 378 6.51 -13.27 -7.87
N ARG A 379 7.04 -12.24 -8.52
CA ARG A 379 6.60 -11.77 -9.83
C ARG A 379 7.19 -12.65 -10.93
N LEU A 380 6.34 -13.06 -11.87
CA LEU A 380 6.78 -13.80 -13.04
C LEU A 380 7.51 -12.85 -14.01
N ASP A 381 8.53 -13.35 -14.67
CA ASP A 381 9.17 -12.72 -15.82
C ASP A 381 8.34 -12.97 -17.09
N ASN A 382 8.76 -12.38 -18.21
CA ASN A 382 8.14 -12.60 -19.51
C ASN A 382 8.06 -14.10 -19.85
N ALA A 383 9.13 -14.87 -19.61
CA ALA A 383 9.15 -16.30 -19.85
C ALA A 383 8.20 -17.06 -18.90
N GLY A 384 8.17 -16.70 -17.61
CA GLY A 384 7.26 -17.25 -16.61
C GLY A 384 5.79 -16.98 -16.94
N TYR A 385 5.47 -15.80 -17.47
CA TYR A 385 4.14 -15.49 -17.97
C TYR A 385 3.80 -16.29 -19.23
N ALA A 386 4.73 -16.47 -20.17
CA ALA A 386 4.53 -17.31 -21.34
C ALA A 386 4.22 -18.76 -20.94
N ARG A 387 5.01 -19.34 -20.01
CA ARG A 387 4.76 -20.66 -19.42
C ARG A 387 3.38 -20.74 -18.75
N ALA A 388 3.03 -19.76 -17.91
CA ALA A 388 1.74 -19.72 -17.23
C ALA A 388 0.55 -19.65 -18.21
N ARG A 389 0.69 -18.92 -19.33
CA ARG A 389 -0.33 -18.87 -20.38
C ARG A 389 -0.46 -20.21 -21.10
N ARG A 390 0.65 -20.85 -21.46
CA ARG A 390 0.67 -22.17 -22.10
C ARG A 390 -0.02 -23.22 -21.22
N ILE A 391 0.30 -23.24 -19.92
CA ILE A 391 -0.36 -24.12 -18.93
C ILE A 391 -1.87 -23.84 -18.87
N LYS A 392 -2.28 -22.56 -18.86
CA LYS A 392 -3.71 -22.19 -18.82
C LYS A 392 -4.45 -22.66 -20.09
N ALA A 393 -3.86 -22.45 -21.27
CA ALA A 393 -4.46 -22.86 -22.54
C ALA A 393 -4.61 -24.38 -22.63
N ALA A 394 -3.60 -25.15 -22.23
CA ALA A 394 -3.70 -26.61 -22.20
C ALA A 394 -4.76 -27.11 -21.22
N ARG A 395 -4.94 -26.48 -20.06
CA ARG A 395 -6.06 -26.81 -19.14
C ARG A 395 -7.43 -26.59 -19.78
N GLN A 396 -7.58 -25.56 -20.62
CA GLN A 396 -8.82 -25.33 -21.36
C GLN A 396 -9.03 -26.40 -22.43
N GLN A 397 -7.97 -26.91 -23.05
CA GLN A 397 -8.03 -28.02 -24.01
C GLN A 397 -8.43 -29.33 -23.33
N VAL A 398 -7.85 -29.67 -22.18
CA VAL A 398 -8.28 -30.83 -21.35
C VAL A 398 -9.79 -30.77 -21.09
N ALA A 399 -10.29 -29.65 -20.58
CA ALA A 399 -11.72 -29.46 -20.34
C ALA A 399 -12.59 -29.53 -21.62
N CYS A 400 -12.00 -29.32 -22.80
CA CYS A 400 -12.70 -29.51 -24.07
C CYS A 400 -12.75 -30.97 -24.50
N PHE A 401 -11.63 -31.70 -24.36
CA PHE A 401 -11.56 -33.13 -24.66
C PHE A 401 -12.47 -33.94 -23.75
N GLU A 402 -12.49 -33.63 -22.45
CA GLU A 402 -13.40 -34.25 -21.48
C GLU A 402 -14.87 -34.09 -21.89
N ARG A 403 -15.28 -32.88 -22.33
CA ARG A 403 -16.64 -32.61 -22.81
C ARG A 403 -17.00 -33.35 -24.09
N ARG A 404 -16.02 -33.77 -24.88
CA ARG A 404 -16.20 -34.53 -26.13
C ARG A 404 -16.08 -36.05 -25.94
N GLY A 405 -15.83 -36.53 -24.71
CA GLY A 405 -15.58 -37.95 -24.44
C GLY A 405 -14.19 -38.44 -24.87
N GLN A 406 -13.29 -37.55 -25.25
CA GLN A 406 -11.92 -37.84 -25.70
C GLN A 406 -10.98 -38.02 -24.49
N ARG A 407 -11.13 -39.15 -23.77
CA ARG A 407 -10.42 -39.37 -22.49
C ARG A 407 -8.91 -39.51 -22.66
N GLN A 408 -8.46 -40.24 -23.68
CA GLN A 408 -7.03 -40.51 -23.90
C GLN A 408 -6.27 -39.23 -24.23
N GLU A 409 -6.84 -38.35 -25.04
CA GLU A 409 -6.26 -37.05 -25.38
C GLU A 409 -6.26 -36.11 -24.17
N ALA A 410 -7.29 -36.14 -23.33
CA ALA A 410 -7.33 -35.39 -22.08
C ALA A 410 -6.21 -35.84 -21.11
N GLU A 411 -6.02 -37.16 -20.94
CA GLU A 411 -4.98 -37.75 -20.10
C GLU A 411 -3.57 -37.41 -20.60
N SER A 412 -3.32 -37.59 -21.89
CA SER A 412 -2.03 -37.22 -22.51
C SER A 412 -1.72 -35.72 -22.30
N LYS A 413 -2.71 -34.85 -22.51
CA LYS A 413 -2.54 -33.41 -22.30
C LYS A 413 -2.36 -33.03 -20.83
N GLN A 414 -2.99 -33.77 -19.92
CA GLN A 414 -2.82 -33.60 -18.48
C GLN A 414 -1.39 -33.93 -18.05
N TYR A 415 -0.79 -34.99 -18.59
CA TYR A 415 0.62 -35.31 -18.37
C TYR A 415 1.56 -34.18 -18.84
N GLU A 416 1.36 -33.62 -20.04
CA GLU A 416 2.13 -32.45 -20.50
C GLU A 416 2.05 -31.25 -19.54
N ILE A 417 0.84 -30.98 -19.01
CA ILE A 417 0.61 -29.88 -18.07
C ILE A 417 1.40 -30.09 -16.78
N GLU A 418 1.53 -31.32 -16.29
CA GLU A 418 2.29 -31.65 -15.08
C GLU A 418 3.78 -31.40 -15.27
N VAL A 419 4.34 -31.81 -16.40
CA VAL A 419 5.73 -31.50 -16.79
C VAL A 419 5.95 -29.99 -16.81
N TRP A 420 5.10 -29.22 -17.50
CA TRP A 420 5.25 -27.76 -17.57
C TRP A 420 5.04 -27.07 -16.22
N ARG A 421 4.18 -27.60 -15.34
CA ARG A 421 4.02 -27.06 -13.99
C ARG A 421 5.27 -27.27 -13.15
N HIS A 422 5.88 -28.45 -13.24
CA HIS A 422 7.11 -28.76 -12.52
C HIS A 422 8.24 -27.84 -12.99
N GLU A 423 8.45 -27.72 -14.30
CA GLU A 423 9.44 -26.80 -14.90
C GLU A 423 9.17 -25.35 -14.51
N HIS A 424 7.92 -24.88 -14.62
CA HIS A 424 7.54 -23.52 -14.24
C HIS A 424 7.83 -23.21 -12.78
N LYS A 425 7.52 -24.16 -11.88
CA LYS A 425 7.77 -24.03 -10.44
C LYS A 425 9.27 -23.98 -10.14
N LEU A 426 10.07 -24.83 -10.80
CA LEU A 426 11.53 -24.87 -10.64
C LEU A 426 12.17 -23.56 -11.09
N LEU A 427 11.90 -23.11 -12.31
CA LEU A 427 12.49 -21.90 -12.88
C LEU A 427 12.07 -20.65 -12.10
N ASN A 428 10.80 -20.57 -11.68
CA ASN A 428 10.36 -19.45 -10.85
C ASN A 428 10.99 -19.47 -9.46
N GLY A 429 11.17 -20.67 -8.88
CA GLY A 429 11.86 -20.83 -7.60
C GLY A 429 13.33 -20.39 -7.67
N ARG A 430 14.05 -20.73 -8.75
CA ARG A 430 15.45 -20.31 -8.95
C ARG A 430 15.57 -18.81 -9.10
N ARG A 431 14.69 -18.20 -9.89
CA ARG A 431 14.65 -16.73 -10.01
C ARG A 431 14.34 -16.04 -8.69
N GLU A 432 13.38 -16.56 -7.92
CA GLU A 432 13.10 -16.05 -6.57
C GLU A 432 14.34 -16.13 -5.68
N ASN A 433 15.10 -17.23 -5.75
CA ASN A 433 16.34 -17.43 -5.00
C ASN A 433 17.38 -16.34 -5.33
N GLU A 434 17.64 -16.13 -6.62
CA GLU A 434 18.57 -15.12 -7.12
C GLU A 434 18.19 -13.71 -6.64
N GLN A 435 16.91 -13.34 -6.78
CA GLN A 435 16.40 -12.03 -6.36
C GLN A 435 16.49 -11.82 -4.84
N LEU A 436 16.25 -12.86 -4.04
CA LEU A 436 16.42 -12.79 -2.58
C LEU A 436 17.88 -12.60 -2.20
N LEU A 437 18.80 -13.32 -2.84
CA LEU A 437 20.25 -13.20 -2.60
C LEU A 437 20.75 -11.80 -2.94
N GLU A 438 20.40 -11.30 -4.12
CA GLU A 438 20.77 -9.96 -4.58
C GLU A 438 20.29 -8.88 -3.60
N TYR A 439 19.04 -8.98 -3.15
CA TYR A 439 18.47 -8.01 -2.23
C TYR A 439 19.05 -8.06 -0.81
N ILE A 440 19.36 -9.26 -0.31
CA ILE A 440 20.07 -9.41 0.97
C ILE A 440 21.46 -8.76 0.87
N ARG A 441 22.19 -9.03 -0.22
CA ARG A 441 23.51 -8.42 -0.46
C ARG A 441 23.42 -6.90 -0.58
N TYR A 442 22.37 -6.39 -1.23
CA TYR A 442 22.12 -4.96 -1.30
C TYR A 442 21.93 -4.34 0.09
N ILE A 443 21.11 -4.91 0.97
CA ILE A 443 20.96 -4.38 2.33
C ILE A 443 22.29 -4.46 3.10
N GLN A 444 23.06 -5.53 2.91
CA GLN A 444 24.39 -5.67 3.53
C GLN A 444 25.37 -4.61 3.03
N SER A 445 25.43 -4.33 1.73
CA SER A 445 26.34 -3.33 1.17
C SER A 445 26.02 -1.90 1.61
N LEU A 446 24.76 -1.62 1.97
CA LEU A 446 24.36 -0.36 2.58
C LEU A 446 24.94 -0.15 3.99
N HIS A 447 25.38 -1.21 4.69
CA HIS A 447 26.08 -1.08 5.98
C HIS A 447 27.57 -0.77 5.78
N ASP A 448 28.18 -1.33 4.74
CA ASP A 448 29.60 -1.15 4.44
C ASP A 448 29.87 0.25 3.85
N SER A 449 28.90 0.75 3.07
CA SER A 449 28.93 2.08 2.48
C SER A 449 28.54 3.11 3.55
N ASN A 450 29.50 3.51 4.40
CA ASN A 450 29.32 4.63 5.35
C ASN A 450 28.51 5.74 4.68
N CYS A 451 27.27 5.96 5.16
CA CYS A 451 26.08 6.59 4.51
C CYS A 451 26.22 7.98 3.81
N ARG A 452 27.40 8.40 3.38
CA ARG A 452 27.62 9.66 2.64
C ARG A 452 27.79 9.48 1.14
N SER A 453 28.14 8.28 0.69
CA SER A 453 28.19 7.97 -0.74
C SER A 453 26.77 7.68 -1.23
N SER A 454 26.27 8.53 -2.12
CA SER A 454 24.93 8.54 -2.71
C SER A 454 24.33 7.14 -2.85
N VAL A 455 23.17 6.90 -2.21
CA VAL A 455 22.40 5.67 -2.38
C VAL A 455 21.85 5.66 -3.80
N ALA A 456 22.63 5.15 -4.76
CA ALA A 456 22.14 4.88 -6.09
C ALA A 456 21.10 3.75 -5.99
N TYR A 457 19.84 4.09 -6.22
CA TYR A 457 18.71 3.17 -6.07
C TYR A 457 18.80 2.01 -7.07
N ILE A 458 18.90 0.76 -6.58
CA ILE A 458 18.43 -0.41 -7.34
C ILE A 458 16.90 -0.40 -7.24
N THR A 459 16.24 0.15 -8.27
CA THR A 459 14.77 0.07 -8.44
C THR A 459 14.38 -1.22 -9.13
#